data_AF-A0A2W7BUZ2-F1
#
_entry.id   AF-A0A2W7BUZ2-F1
#
_cell.length_a   1.000
_cell.length_b   1.000
_cell.length_c   1.000
_cell.angle_alpha   90.00
_cell.angle_beta   90.00
_cell.angle_gamma   90.00
#
_symmetry.space_group_name_H-M   'P 1'
#
loop_
_entity.id
_entity.type
_entity.pdbx_description
1 polymer ?
#
loop_
_entity_poly.entity_id
_entity_poly.type
_entity_poly.pdbx_seq_one_letter_code
_entity_poly.pdbx_strand_id
1 'polypeptide(L)'
;MVGLAGVIATAAALEDGSALAHSAHSSWTYPSACCHGDPVTGECGKIPSTTVTPRPDGYVIILRRPGDHQKVTHQDRYFVPYDAVIPSGDDNFHICLHPTEEHENCFFAPADAI
;
A
#
# COMPACT_ATOMS: atom_id res chain seq x y z
N MET A 1 -20.74 7.24 68.38
CA MET A 1 -19.98 7.40 67.12
C MET A 1 -20.11 6.11 66.32
N VAL A 2 -20.55 6.23 65.07
CA VAL A 2 -20.46 5.26 63.94
C VAL A 2 -21.32 3.97 64.07
N GLY A 3 -22.10 3.54 63.08
CA GLY A 3 -22.21 4.02 61.70
C GLY A 3 -23.34 3.34 60.91
N LEU A 4 -23.75 3.98 59.82
CA LEU A 4 -24.51 3.36 58.75
C LEU A 4 -23.51 2.97 57.65
N ALA A 5 -23.37 1.67 57.39
CA ALA A 5 -22.70 1.18 56.19
C ALA A 5 -23.74 1.09 55.07
N GLY A 6 -23.65 2.00 54.10
CA GLY A 6 -24.53 2.08 52.94
C GLY A 6 -24.28 0.96 51.94
N VAL A 7 -25.37 0.54 51.29
CA VAL A 7 -25.44 -0.50 50.26
C VAL A 7 -24.82 0.01 48.96
N ILE A 8 -23.87 -0.74 48.38
CA ILE A 8 -23.25 -0.41 47.08
C ILE A 8 -24.04 -1.12 45.98
N ALA A 9 -24.65 -0.35 45.08
CA ALA A 9 -25.31 -0.86 43.88
C ALA A 9 -24.29 -1.12 42.76
N THR A 10 -24.32 -2.30 42.15
CA THR A 10 -23.45 -2.67 41.02
C THR A 10 -24.10 -2.26 39.71
N ALA A 11 -23.50 -1.28 39.03
CA ALA A 11 -23.85 -0.93 37.65
C ALA A 11 -23.02 -1.79 36.68
N ALA A 12 -23.69 -2.61 35.87
CA ALA A 12 -23.06 -3.32 34.76
C ALA A 12 -22.90 -2.36 33.58
N ALA A 13 -21.67 -1.93 33.30
CA ALA A 13 -21.34 -1.23 32.07
C ALA A 13 -21.12 -2.26 30.96
N LEU A 14 -21.96 -2.19 29.92
CA LEU A 14 -21.76 -2.87 28.65
C LEU A 14 -20.57 -2.16 27.98
N GLU A 15 -19.42 -2.83 27.90
CA GLU A 15 -18.29 -2.29 27.15
C GLU A 15 -18.59 -2.42 25.65
N ASP A 16 -18.79 -1.27 25.04
CA ASP A 16 -18.92 -1.05 23.60
C ASP A 16 -17.85 -1.82 22.83
N GLY A 17 -18.31 -2.72 21.96
CA GLY A 17 -17.51 -3.39 20.96
C GLY A 17 -16.94 -2.38 19.97
N SER A 18 -15.78 -1.81 20.30
CA SER A 18 -14.93 -1.13 19.33
C SER A 18 -14.04 -2.17 18.65
N ALA A 19 -14.63 -2.94 17.74
CA ALA A 19 -13.85 -3.71 16.78
C ALA A 19 -13.19 -2.73 15.79
N LEU A 20 -12.02 -2.21 16.15
CA LEU A 20 -11.07 -1.63 15.18
C LEU A 20 -10.43 -2.79 14.40
N ALA A 21 -11.23 -3.46 13.60
CA ALA A 21 -10.78 -4.37 12.57
C ALA A 21 -10.58 -3.57 11.27
N HIS A 22 -9.48 -3.86 10.56
CA HIS A 22 -9.16 -3.46 9.18
C HIS A 22 -8.35 -2.18 8.95
N SER A 23 -7.14 -2.12 9.51
CA SER A 23 -5.99 -1.69 8.71
C SER A 23 -4.68 -1.99 9.45
N ALA A 24 -4.21 -3.23 9.34
CA ALA A 24 -2.77 -3.45 9.39
C ALA A 24 -2.21 -2.78 8.13
N HIS A 25 -1.87 -1.49 8.20
CA HIS A 25 -0.92 -0.91 7.26
C HIS A 25 0.30 -1.83 7.30
N SER A 26 0.59 -2.51 6.19
CA SER A 26 1.76 -3.39 6.12
C SER A 26 2.96 -2.61 6.65
N SER A 27 3.70 -3.20 7.60
CA SER A 27 4.94 -2.64 8.14
C SER A 27 6.09 -2.67 7.12
N TRP A 28 5.78 -2.98 5.86
CA TRP A 28 6.72 -3.04 4.77
C TRP A 28 7.22 -1.66 4.38
N THR A 29 8.53 -1.56 4.22
CA THR A 29 9.23 -0.36 3.78
C THR A 29 9.92 -0.67 2.46
N TYR A 30 9.78 0.24 1.50
CA TYR A 30 10.45 0.10 0.21
C TYR A 30 11.98 0.12 0.36
N PRO A 31 12.71 -0.69 -0.43
CA PRO A 31 14.17 -0.58 -0.51
C PRO A 31 14.59 0.83 -0.92
N SER A 32 15.63 1.36 -0.28
CA SER A 32 16.15 2.72 -0.55
C SER A 32 16.76 2.88 -1.95
N ALA A 33 17.10 1.78 -2.63
CA ALA A 33 17.53 1.79 -4.03
C ALA A 33 16.35 1.99 -5.01
N CYS A 34 15.13 1.64 -4.58
CA CYS A 34 13.93 1.75 -5.39
C CYS A 34 13.22 3.09 -5.18
N CYS A 35 13.21 3.57 -3.93
CA CYS A 35 12.53 4.80 -3.59
C CYS A 35 13.32 5.75 -2.72
N HIS A 36 13.21 7.00 -3.12
CA HIS A 36 13.68 8.15 -2.40
C HIS A 36 12.44 8.94 -1.93
N GLY A 37 12.31 9.19 -0.62
CA GLY A 37 11.23 10.02 -0.06
C GLY A 37 10.20 9.29 0.80
N ASP A 38 9.19 10.05 1.25
CA ASP A 38 8.09 9.57 2.10
C ASP A 38 6.89 9.05 1.27
N PRO A 39 5.99 8.22 1.81
CA PRO A 39 4.86 7.65 1.05
C PRO A 39 3.79 8.67 0.58
N VAL A 40 3.90 9.94 0.96
CA VAL A 40 2.93 11.01 0.62
C VAL A 40 3.42 11.88 -0.54
N THR A 41 4.73 11.98 -0.74
CA THR A 41 5.36 12.75 -1.83
C THR A 41 6.29 11.93 -2.71
N GLY A 42 6.56 10.70 -2.32
CA GLY A 42 7.67 9.90 -2.80
C GLY A 42 7.55 9.33 -4.21
N GLU A 43 8.64 8.73 -4.64
CA GLU A 43 8.73 8.06 -5.93
C GLU A 43 7.87 6.77 -5.97
N CYS A 44 7.50 6.24 -4.79
CA CYS A 44 6.77 4.98 -4.59
C CYS A 44 5.27 5.18 -4.42
N GLY A 45 4.48 4.29 -5.02
CA GLY A 45 3.07 4.21 -4.71
C GLY A 45 2.42 2.91 -5.16
N LYS A 46 1.37 2.53 -4.42
CA LYS A 46 0.43 1.49 -4.84
C LYS A 46 -0.26 1.91 -6.12
N ILE A 47 -0.35 0.99 -7.07
CA ILE A 47 -1.10 1.19 -8.30
C ILE A 47 -2.31 0.23 -8.37
N PRO A 48 -3.39 0.60 -9.08
CA PRO A 48 -4.51 -0.32 -9.27
C PRO A 48 -4.08 -1.54 -10.08
N SER A 49 -4.51 -2.74 -9.70
CA SER A 49 -4.22 -3.96 -10.48
C SER A 49 -4.74 -3.90 -11.92
N THR A 50 -5.76 -3.07 -12.19
CA THR A 50 -6.31 -2.84 -13.52
C THR A 50 -5.37 -2.09 -14.47
N THR A 51 -4.30 -1.46 -13.96
CA THR A 51 -3.26 -0.84 -14.78
C THR A 51 -2.17 -1.83 -15.20
N VAL A 52 -2.16 -3.04 -14.61
CA VAL A 52 -1.14 -4.08 -14.81
C VAL A 52 -1.69 -5.20 -15.67
N THR A 53 -0.98 -5.55 -16.74
CA THR A 53 -1.33 -6.67 -17.62
C THR A 53 -0.14 -7.63 -17.72
N PRO A 54 -0.25 -8.87 -17.21
CA PRO A 54 0.77 -9.88 -17.43
C PRO A 54 0.87 -10.27 -18.92
N ARG A 55 2.08 -10.56 -19.36
CA ARG A 55 2.47 -10.99 -20.70
C ARG A 55 3.48 -12.14 -20.57
N PRO A 56 3.70 -12.92 -21.64
CA PRO A 56 4.62 -14.07 -21.57
C PRO A 56 6.04 -13.71 -21.10
N ASP A 57 6.48 -12.47 -21.31
CA ASP A 57 7.81 -11.95 -21.03
C ASP A 57 7.89 -11.01 -19.82
N GLY A 58 6.77 -10.69 -19.18
CA GLY A 58 6.75 -9.77 -18.04
C GLY A 58 5.42 -9.05 -17.88
N TYR A 59 5.48 -7.87 -17.26
CA TYR A 59 4.33 -7.01 -17.05
C TYR A 59 4.33 -5.82 -17.97
N VAL A 60 3.16 -5.51 -18.52
CA VAL A 60 2.88 -4.20 -19.14
C VAL A 60 2.06 -3.39 -18.15
N ILE A 61 2.58 -2.24 -17.74
CA ILE A 61 1.91 -1.31 -16.84
C ILE A 61 1.48 -0.09 -17.63
N ILE A 62 0.20 0.31 -17.53
CA ILE A 62 -0.34 1.50 -18.19
C ILE A 62 -1.03 2.37 -17.14
N LEU A 63 -0.35 3.41 -16.68
CA LEU A 63 -0.91 4.42 -15.77
C LEU A 63 -1.56 5.47 -16.65
N ARG A 64 -2.89 5.64 -16.55
CA ARG A 64 -3.68 6.38 -17.55
C ARG A 64 -4.05 7.77 -17.10
N ARG A 65 -4.21 7.97 -15.79
CA ARG A 65 -4.79 9.20 -15.23
C ARG A 65 -4.09 9.60 -13.93
N PRO A 66 -4.10 10.90 -13.60
CA PRO A 66 -3.78 11.35 -12.25
C PRO A 66 -4.58 10.57 -11.21
N GLY A 67 -3.89 10.08 -10.18
CA GLY A 67 -4.46 9.22 -9.15
C GLY A 67 -4.19 7.72 -9.33
N ASP A 68 -3.82 7.24 -10.53
CA ASP A 68 -3.30 5.87 -10.70
C ASP A 68 -1.95 5.72 -9.97
N HIS A 69 -1.17 6.81 -9.93
CA HIS A 69 0.02 7.00 -9.11
C HIS A 69 0.19 8.51 -8.85
N GLN A 70 0.80 8.90 -7.72
CA GLN A 70 0.84 10.31 -7.30
C GLN A 70 1.67 11.23 -8.22
N LYS A 71 2.67 10.68 -8.90
CA LYS A 71 3.51 11.42 -9.85
C LYS A 71 2.90 11.54 -11.26
N VAL A 72 1.86 10.79 -11.55
CA VAL A 72 1.31 10.67 -12.91
C VAL A 72 0.42 11.87 -13.25
N THR A 73 0.74 12.56 -14.33
CA THR A 73 0.06 13.73 -14.88
C THR A 73 -0.53 13.43 -16.26
N HIS A 74 0.02 12.44 -16.98
CA HIS A 74 -0.45 11.99 -18.29
C HIS A 74 -0.38 10.45 -18.42
N GLN A 75 -0.72 9.89 -19.58
CA GLN A 75 -0.67 8.44 -19.73
C GLN A 75 0.76 7.97 -20.01
N ASP A 76 1.26 7.08 -19.14
CA ASP A 76 2.54 6.41 -19.30
C ASP A 76 2.37 4.90 -19.51
N ARG A 77 3.38 4.30 -20.15
CA ARG A 77 3.45 2.84 -20.38
C ARG A 77 4.84 2.32 -20.06
N TYR A 78 4.89 1.31 -19.22
CA TYR A 78 6.11 0.62 -18.80
C TYR A 78 6.05 -0.86 -19.17
N PHE A 79 7.22 -1.45 -19.32
CA PHE A 79 7.39 -2.90 -19.45
C PHE A 79 8.46 -3.35 -18.47
N VAL A 80 8.13 -4.33 -17.63
CA VAL A 80 9.04 -4.89 -16.62
C VAL A 80 9.13 -6.40 -16.83
N PRO A 81 10.30 -6.95 -17.16
CA PRO A 81 10.47 -8.39 -17.33
C PRO A 81 10.37 -9.11 -15.99
N TYR A 82 9.91 -10.37 -15.99
CA TYR A 82 9.66 -11.12 -14.75
C TYR A 82 10.89 -11.27 -13.84
N ASP A 83 12.10 -11.31 -14.42
CA ASP A 83 13.37 -11.42 -13.68
C ASP A 83 13.80 -10.10 -12.99
N ALA A 84 13.14 -8.99 -13.30
CA ALA A 84 13.32 -7.69 -12.64
C ALA A 84 12.21 -7.37 -11.63
N VAL A 85 11.15 -8.18 -11.56
CA VAL A 85 10.02 -7.96 -10.64
C VAL A 85 10.43 -8.29 -9.21
N ILE A 86 10.08 -7.41 -8.27
CA ILE A 86 10.36 -7.59 -6.85
C ILE A 86 9.06 -8.04 -6.15
N PRO A 87 9.10 -9.04 -5.24
CA PRO A 87 7.92 -9.38 -4.45
C PRO A 87 7.47 -8.22 -3.56
N SER A 88 6.18 -7.91 -3.61
CA SER A 88 5.55 -6.92 -2.75
C SER A 88 5.41 -7.44 -1.32
N GLY A 89 5.57 -6.55 -0.34
CA GLY A 89 5.42 -6.91 1.09
C GLY A 89 4.00 -6.77 1.62
N ASP A 90 3.02 -6.38 0.80
CA ASP A 90 1.62 -6.18 1.19
C ASP A 90 0.61 -6.79 0.19
N ASP A 91 1.08 -7.67 -0.70
CA ASP A 91 0.32 -8.34 -1.75
C ASP A 91 -0.43 -7.39 -2.71
N ASN A 92 0.03 -6.14 -2.84
CA ASN A 92 -0.44 -5.20 -3.86
C ASN A 92 0.64 -4.93 -4.92
N PHE A 93 0.20 -4.41 -6.07
CA PHE A 93 1.12 -3.85 -7.07
C PHE A 93 1.58 -2.46 -6.67
N HIS A 94 2.88 -2.21 -6.80
CA HIS A 94 3.47 -0.89 -6.59
C HIS A 94 4.47 -0.58 -7.68
N ILE A 95 4.63 0.70 -7.99
CA ILE A 95 5.64 1.17 -8.93
C ILE A 95 6.40 2.34 -8.31
N CYS A 96 7.67 2.42 -8.63
CA CYS A 96 8.53 3.54 -8.29
C CYS A 96 8.86 4.30 -9.56
N LEU A 97 8.48 5.57 -9.63
CA LEU A 97 8.80 6.44 -10.77
C LEU A 97 9.89 7.42 -10.36
N HIS A 98 11.08 7.31 -10.94
CA HIS A 98 12.23 8.16 -10.65
C HIS A 98 13.17 8.28 -11.85
N PRO A 99 13.67 9.48 -12.20
CA PRO A 99 13.47 10.77 -11.53
C PRO A 99 12.19 11.53 -11.94
N THR A 100 11.58 11.13 -13.04
CA THR A 100 10.33 11.72 -13.54
C THR A 100 9.25 10.64 -13.65
N GLU A 101 8.03 11.04 -14.02
CA GLU A 101 6.94 10.09 -14.20
C GLU A 101 7.28 9.04 -15.28
N GLU A 102 7.95 9.41 -16.37
CA GLU A 102 8.25 8.52 -17.50
C GLU A 102 9.31 7.45 -17.22
N HIS A 103 9.93 7.45 -16.04
CA HIS A 103 11.05 6.56 -15.68
C HIS A 103 10.65 5.62 -14.56
N GLU A 104 10.35 4.36 -14.91
CA GLU A 104 10.22 3.30 -13.92
C GLU A 104 11.60 2.94 -13.35
N ASN A 105 11.68 2.86 -12.02
CA ASN A 105 12.89 2.52 -11.29
C ASN A 105 12.79 1.13 -10.63
N CYS A 106 11.63 0.80 -10.05
CA CYS A 106 11.32 -0.52 -9.54
C CYS A 106 9.83 -0.81 -9.66
N PHE A 107 9.49 -2.09 -9.81
CA PHE A 107 8.12 -2.58 -9.81
C PHE A 107 7.96 -3.77 -8.87
N PHE A 108 6.90 -3.71 -8.06
CA PHE A 108 6.57 -4.72 -7.07
C PHE A 108 5.26 -5.40 -7.42
N ALA A 109 5.23 -6.73 -7.39
CA ALA A 109 4.04 -7.53 -7.65
C ALA A 109 3.66 -8.41 -6.45
N PRO A 110 2.38 -8.74 -6.27
CA PRO A 110 1.94 -9.74 -5.29
C PRO A 110 2.71 -11.06 -5.47
N ALA A 111 3.05 -11.75 -4.38
CA ALA A 111 3.90 -12.94 -4.43
C ALA A 111 3.27 -14.11 -5.21
N ASP A 112 1.94 -14.15 -5.32
CA ASP A 112 1.17 -15.12 -6.10
C ASP A 112 1.03 -14.75 -7.58
N ALA A 113 1.49 -13.56 -7.98
CA ALA A 113 1.47 -13.09 -9.36
C ALA A 113 2.79 -13.38 -10.11
N ILE A 114 3.85 -13.78 -9.41
CA ILE A 114 5.21 -13.97 -9.97
C ILE A 114 5.48 -15.44 -10.30
#